data_AF-A0A2D5RNX0-F1
#
_entry.id   AF-A0A2D5RNX0-F1
#
_cell.length_a   1.000
_cell.length_b   1.000
_cell.length_c   1.000
_cell.angle_alpha   90.00
_cell.angle_beta   90.00
_cell.angle_gamma   90.00
#
_symmetry.space_group_name_H-M   'P 1'
#
loop_
_entity.id
_entity.type
_entity.pdbx_description
1 polymer ?
#
loop_
_entity_poly.entity_id
_entity_poly.type
_entity_poly.pdbx_seq_one_letter_code
_entity_poly.pdbx_strand_id
1 'polypeptide(L)'
;MADGGLLKKAMEQKTEDVIEADIKFESDVKSSENLLSKLGSNGMKLGLFLALIGLISGFITANPQLQQEYSLAIFLPISILSASFFFLWTSLDRKMTGVLAVFCVLLLATPYGITSLNSSSLTIVDDELSDDASQIVLKVRESGSLFGSAGGSADITINYGGEKVWSGEVSFSVDREDGIGSYGLVSLNVIDFYSGNADDNNQYVLKFVSGDSDLSYILTDSSLQRTVTEAQGDALGSIGTDADCDDHEDGCILGIGLRTWSGIDSTGTNRPTGIIHADYNVQATLYYENIDSSSISIDYPEVSVINGEATWDSMNGVYGSGNLANIGDFGSELMLDGSIEDPVIGMQYIPVDEMEISDYGCYIFEVVTSQEDPWSTSNAQTSLTYYEYTESEKEVTSGGGQGESKEEFWEQVNSC
;
A
#
# COMPACT_ATOMS: atom_id res chain seq x y z
N MET A 1 -14.90 -96.20 47.66
CA MET A 1 -15.87 -96.08 46.56
C MET A 1 -16.19 -94.59 46.47
N ALA A 2 -15.44 -93.87 45.66
CA ALA A 2 -15.61 -93.74 44.22
C ALA A 2 -16.71 -92.73 43.89
N ASP A 3 -16.21 -91.62 43.32
CA ASP A 3 -16.84 -90.67 42.40
C ASP A 3 -17.97 -89.75 42.86
N GLY A 4 -17.72 -88.45 42.73
CA GLY A 4 -18.75 -87.43 42.91
C GLY A 4 -18.37 -85.96 42.83
N GLY A 5 -17.28 -85.57 42.14
CA GLY A 5 -17.16 -84.26 41.45
C GLY A 5 -16.94 -82.98 42.29
N LEU A 6 -15.79 -82.34 42.04
CA LEU A 6 -15.40 -80.99 42.50
C LEU A 6 -16.35 -79.84 42.10
N LEU A 7 -17.41 -80.11 41.31
CA LEU A 7 -18.44 -79.15 40.94
C LEU A 7 -19.57 -79.00 41.99
N LYS A 8 -19.67 -79.92 42.95
CA LYS A 8 -20.67 -79.81 44.04
C LYS A 8 -20.18 -78.95 45.22
N LYS A 9 -18.87 -78.69 45.32
CA LYS A 9 -18.28 -77.75 46.30
C LYS A 9 -18.21 -76.29 45.82
N ALA A 10 -18.49 -76.02 44.54
CA ALA A 10 -18.54 -74.66 43.99
C ALA A 10 -19.94 -74.03 44.04
N MET A 11 -20.97 -74.73 44.54
CA MET A 11 -22.36 -74.26 44.60
C MET A 11 -22.85 -73.92 46.03
N GLU A 12 -22.01 -74.06 47.05
CA GLU A 12 -22.31 -73.66 48.44
C GLU A 12 -21.50 -72.41 48.91
N GLN A 13 -20.78 -71.73 48.01
CA GLN A 13 -19.98 -70.53 48.32
C GLN A 13 -20.28 -69.33 47.39
N LYS A 14 -21.56 -69.17 47.04
CA LYS A 14 -22.24 -67.89 46.76
C LYS A 14 -23.34 -67.85 47.82
N THR A 15 -23.41 -66.86 48.71
CA THR A 15 -23.62 -65.46 48.40
C THR A 15 -23.28 -64.61 49.64
N GLU A 16 -22.45 -63.60 49.39
CA GLU A 16 -22.34 -62.28 50.04
C GLU A 16 -22.63 -62.15 51.55
N ASP A 17 -21.59 -61.87 52.32
CA ASP A 17 -21.53 -60.63 53.10
C ASP A 17 -20.06 -60.26 53.33
N VAL A 18 -19.58 -59.24 52.60
CA VAL A 18 -18.23 -58.68 52.80
C VAL A 18 -18.35 -57.62 53.88
N ILE A 19 -17.63 -57.90 54.95
CA ILE A 19 -17.44 -57.13 56.18
C ILE A 19 -17.21 -55.64 55.88
N GLU A 20 -18.10 -54.81 56.44
CA GLU A 20 -17.93 -53.38 56.67
C GLU A 20 -16.56 -53.13 57.35
N ALA A 21 -15.67 -52.43 56.65
CA ALA A 21 -14.63 -51.64 57.28
C ALA A 21 -15.11 -50.19 57.32
N ASP A 22 -15.71 -49.84 58.45
CA ASP A 22 -16.13 -48.50 58.81
C ASP A 22 -14.88 -47.60 58.92
N ILE A 23 -14.66 -46.76 57.90
CA ILE A 23 -13.72 -45.63 57.99
C ILE A 23 -14.57 -44.37 57.99
N LYS A 24 -14.94 -43.95 59.21
CA LYS A 24 -15.42 -42.61 59.53
C LYS A 24 -14.44 -41.57 58.99
N PHE A 25 -14.87 -40.82 57.97
CA PHE A 25 -14.42 -39.44 57.81
C PHE A 25 -15.40 -38.54 58.56
N GLU A 26 -15.00 -38.17 59.76
CA GLU A 26 -15.65 -37.10 60.52
C GLU A 26 -15.22 -35.77 59.90
N SER A 27 -15.98 -35.31 58.90
CA SER A 27 -15.96 -33.91 58.48
C SER A 27 -17.14 -33.21 59.14
N ASP A 28 -16.83 -32.55 60.27
CA ASP A 28 -17.71 -31.57 60.89
C ASP A 28 -17.84 -30.37 59.93
N VAL A 29 -18.84 -30.43 59.04
CA VAL A 29 -19.37 -29.27 58.32
C VAL A 29 -20.80 -29.08 58.81
N LYS A 30 -20.93 -28.29 59.87
CA LYS A 30 -22.21 -27.75 60.30
C LYS A 30 -22.87 -26.93 59.19
N SER A 31 -24.06 -27.38 58.82
CA SER A 31 -25.16 -26.61 58.20
C SER A 31 -24.98 -26.15 56.75
N SER A 32 -25.49 -26.96 55.82
CA SER A 32 -26.01 -26.49 54.53
C SER A 32 -27.41 -27.01 54.18
N GLU A 33 -28.01 -27.86 55.02
CA GLU A 33 -29.35 -28.44 54.78
C GLU A 33 -30.45 -27.37 54.66
N ASN A 34 -30.31 -26.22 55.33
CA ASN A 34 -31.28 -25.11 55.24
C ASN A 34 -31.18 -24.27 53.97
N LEU A 35 -30.03 -24.27 53.29
CA LEU A 35 -29.82 -23.51 52.05
C LEU A 35 -30.20 -24.37 50.84
N LEU A 36 -29.81 -25.65 50.86
CA LEU A 36 -30.16 -26.65 49.85
C LEU A 36 -31.67 -26.99 49.82
N SER A 37 -32.33 -27.05 50.98
CA SER A 37 -33.79 -27.32 51.06
C SER A 37 -34.66 -26.14 50.61
N LYS A 38 -34.21 -24.89 50.83
CA LYS A 38 -34.85 -23.67 50.28
C LYS A 38 -34.63 -23.52 48.78
N LEU A 39 -33.50 -24.04 48.27
CA LEU A 39 -33.18 -24.04 46.85
C LEU A 39 -33.98 -25.08 46.07
N GLY A 40 -34.35 -26.21 46.68
CA GLY A 40 -35.05 -27.30 46.01
C GLY A 40 -36.49 -27.00 45.57
N SER A 41 -37.24 -26.12 46.27
CA SER A 41 -38.65 -25.87 45.91
C SER A 41 -38.85 -24.89 44.74
N ASN A 42 -37.88 -23.99 44.52
CA ASN A 42 -37.91 -22.98 43.46
C ASN A 42 -36.72 -23.07 42.49
N GLY A 43 -35.77 -23.98 42.72
CA GLY A 43 -34.54 -24.12 41.93
C GLY A 43 -34.79 -24.38 40.46
N MET A 44 -35.80 -25.18 40.13
CA MET A 44 -36.20 -25.41 38.74
C MET A 44 -36.68 -24.12 38.05
N LYS A 45 -37.51 -23.30 38.72
CA LYS A 45 -38.00 -22.03 38.16
C LYS A 45 -36.89 -21.00 38.01
N LEU A 46 -36.00 -20.92 39.01
CA LEU A 46 -34.85 -20.02 38.99
C LEU A 46 -33.85 -20.42 37.90
N GLY A 47 -33.58 -21.72 37.77
CA GLY A 47 -32.72 -22.27 36.73
C GLY A 47 -33.24 -21.97 35.32
N LEU A 48 -34.54 -22.17 35.07
CA LEU A 48 -35.18 -21.81 33.79
C LEU A 48 -35.16 -20.30 33.52
N PHE A 49 -35.40 -19.48 34.54
CA PHE A 49 -35.33 -18.02 34.42
C PHE A 49 -33.92 -17.54 34.05
N LEU A 50 -32.90 -18.09 34.72
CA LEU A 50 -31.51 -17.80 34.40
C LEU A 50 -31.10 -18.33 33.02
N ALA A 51 -31.64 -19.47 32.58
CA ALA A 51 -31.42 -19.96 31.22
C ALA A 51 -31.95 -18.97 30.17
N LEU A 52 -33.14 -18.41 30.41
CA LEU A 52 -33.74 -17.40 29.54
C LEU A 52 -32.89 -16.12 29.50
N ILE A 53 -32.47 -15.61 30.67
CA ILE A 53 -31.60 -14.42 30.75
C ILE A 53 -30.26 -14.70 30.08
N GLY A 54 -29.67 -15.87 30.29
CA GLY A 54 -28.41 -16.26 29.68
C GLY A 54 -28.50 -16.32 28.16
N LEU A 55 -29.61 -16.82 27.61
CA LEU A 55 -29.89 -16.81 26.17
C LEU A 55 -30.05 -15.39 25.63
N ILE A 56 -30.85 -14.53 26.30
CA ILE A 56 -31.03 -13.12 25.88
C ILE A 56 -29.70 -12.37 25.93
N SER A 57 -28.94 -12.54 27.01
CA SER A 57 -27.59 -11.99 27.15
C SER A 57 -26.67 -12.50 26.05
N GLY A 58 -26.77 -13.78 25.69
CA GLY A 58 -26.03 -14.39 24.59
C GLY A 58 -26.26 -13.66 23.29
N PHE A 59 -27.52 -13.39 22.92
CA PHE A 59 -27.86 -12.62 21.70
C PHE A 59 -27.29 -11.20 21.70
N ILE A 60 -27.24 -10.52 22.85
CA ILE A 60 -26.64 -9.19 22.96
C ILE A 60 -25.13 -9.27 22.71
N THR A 61 -24.44 -10.18 23.41
CA THR A 61 -22.97 -10.34 23.30
C THR A 61 -22.51 -11.02 22.01
N ALA A 62 -23.43 -11.64 21.27
CA ALA A 62 -23.17 -12.26 19.98
C ALA A 62 -23.10 -11.25 18.83
N ASN A 63 -23.40 -9.96 19.09
CA ASN A 63 -23.27 -8.87 18.13
C ASN A 63 -21.78 -8.63 17.78
N PRO A 64 -21.38 -8.64 16.49
CA PRO A 64 -20.00 -8.43 16.05
C PRO A 64 -19.39 -7.11 16.54
N GLN A 65 -20.15 -6.02 16.55
CA GLN A 65 -19.65 -4.70 16.98
C GLN A 65 -19.20 -4.72 18.45
N LEU A 66 -19.97 -5.38 19.32
CA LEU A 66 -19.63 -5.51 20.74
C LEU A 66 -18.46 -6.47 20.98
N GLN A 67 -18.22 -7.44 20.10
CA GLN A 67 -17.08 -8.35 20.22
C GLN A 67 -15.77 -7.67 19.84
N GLN A 68 -15.80 -6.77 18.86
CA GLN A 68 -14.64 -5.96 18.49
C GLN A 68 -14.24 -5.00 19.60
N GLU A 69 -15.21 -4.32 20.22
CA GLU A 69 -14.94 -3.40 21.33
C GLU A 69 -14.67 -4.10 22.68
N TYR A 70 -15.33 -5.24 22.94
CA TYR A 70 -15.30 -5.92 24.24
C TYR A 70 -15.21 -7.45 24.11
N SER A 71 -14.03 -7.96 23.75
CA SER A 71 -13.78 -9.40 23.56
C SER A 71 -14.13 -10.29 24.77
N LEU A 72 -14.09 -9.74 25.99
CA LEU A 72 -14.41 -10.46 27.23
C LEU A 72 -15.90 -10.51 27.55
N ALA A 73 -16.77 -9.85 26.79
CA ALA A 73 -18.21 -9.80 27.06
C ALA A 73 -18.88 -11.19 27.05
N ILE A 74 -18.28 -12.17 26.35
CA ILE A 74 -18.74 -13.57 26.28
C ILE A 74 -18.78 -14.29 27.64
N PHE A 75 -18.00 -13.83 28.64
CA PHE A 75 -18.02 -14.43 29.98
C PHE A 75 -19.35 -14.21 30.71
N LEU A 76 -20.09 -13.15 30.38
CA LEU A 76 -21.38 -12.84 30.99
C LEU A 76 -22.43 -13.95 30.75
N PRO A 77 -22.80 -14.30 29.50
CA PRO A 77 -23.75 -15.38 29.25
C PRO A 77 -23.25 -16.75 29.75
N ILE A 78 -21.94 -17.01 29.68
CA ILE A 78 -21.33 -18.24 30.23
C ILE A 78 -21.59 -18.35 31.74
N SER A 79 -21.37 -17.26 32.49
CA SER A 79 -21.55 -17.25 33.95
C SER A 79 -23.02 -17.47 34.34
N ILE A 80 -23.96 -16.83 33.63
CA ILE A 80 -25.39 -16.93 33.87
C ILE A 80 -25.91 -18.34 33.55
N LEU A 81 -25.46 -18.94 32.44
CA LEU A 81 -25.83 -20.30 32.07
C LEU A 81 -25.19 -21.36 32.97
N SER A 82 -23.99 -21.11 33.49
CA SER A 82 -23.36 -21.97 34.51
C SER A 82 -24.16 -21.95 35.81
N ALA A 83 -24.65 -20.78 36.25
CA ALA A 83 -25.54 -20.67 37.39
C ALA A 83 -26.89 -21.39 37.14
N SER A 84 -27.46 -21.20 35.95
CA SER A 84 -28.68 -21.92 35.52
C SER A 84 -28.50 -23.44 35.61
N PHE A 85 -27.40 -23.96 35.06
CA PHE A 85 -27.05 -25.39 35.10
C PHE A 85 -26.98 -25.90 36.54
N PHE A 86 -26.34 -25.17 37.45
CA PHE A 86 -26.25 -25.55 38.86
C PHE A 86 -27.63 -25.69 39.53
N PHE A 87 -28.55 -24.75 39.31
CA PHE A 87 -29.90 -24.81 39.87
C PHE A 87 -30.76 -25.91 39.24
N LEU A 88 -30.61 -26.16 37.93
CA LEU A 88 -31.32 -27.24 37.25
C LEU A 88 -30.78 -28.62 37.65
N TRP A 89 -29.47 -28.76 37.78
CA TRP A 89 -28.80 -29.98 38.23
C TRP A 89 -29.24 -30.39 39.63
N THR A 90 -29.32 -29.43 40.55
CA THR A 90 -29.74 -29.68 41.94
C THR A 90 -31.22 -30.02 42.07
N SER A 91 -32.03 -29.70 41.06
CA SER A 91 -33.48 -29.92 41.04
C SER A 91 -33.90 -31.17 40.25
N LEU A 92 -33.05 -31.71 39.38
CA LEU A 92 -33.36 -32.83 38.48
C LEU A 92 -32.66 -34.12 38.92
N ASP A 93 -33.15 -35.26 38.44
CA ASP A 93 -32.50 -36.56 38.67
C ASP A 93 -31.11 -36.58 38.01
N ARG A 94 -30.12 -37.15 38.72
CA ARG A 94 -28.72 -37.28 38.27
C ARG A 94 -28.57 -38.05 36.96
N LYS A 95 -29.59 -38.80 36.54
CA LYS A 95 -29.63 -39.48 35.23
C LYS A 95 -29.81 -38.51 34.05
N MET A 96 -30.39 -37.32 34.29
CA MET A 96 -30.66 -36.30 33.26
C MET A 96 -29.53 -35.28 33.10
N THR A 97 -28.52 -35.36 33.97
CA THR A 97 -27.29 -34.56 33.95
C THR A 97 -26.67 -34.41 32.55
N GLY A 98 -26.50 -35.51 31.81
CA GLY A 98 -25.87 -35.46 30.49
C GLY A 98 -26.70 -34.68 29.48
N VAL A 99 -28.03 -34.90 29.50
CA VAL A 99 -28.98 -34.19 28.65
C VAL A 99 -29.01 -32.70 28.97
N LEU A 100 -28.99 -32.36 30.27
CA LEU A 100 -28.95 -30.97 30.74
C LEU A 100 -27.67 -30.25 30.30
N ALA A 101 -26.51 -30.90 30.42
CA ALA A 101 -25.24 -30.33 30.00
C ALA A 101 -25.22 -30.05 28.49
N VAL A 102 -25.67 -31.02 27.67
CA VAL A 102 -25.79 -30.84 26.21
C VAL A 102 -26.75 -29.70 25.89
N PHE A 103 -27.89 -29.62 26.56
CA PHE A 103 -28.87 -28.55 26.33
C PHE A 103 -28.32 -27.16 26.68
N CYS A 104 -27.61 -27.01 27.81
CA CYS A 104 -26.96 -25.76 28.18
C CYS A 104 -25.86 -25.34 27.19
N VAL A 105 -25.08 -26.30 26.68
CA VAL A 105 -24.05 -26.04 25.66
C VAL A 105 -24.71 -25.61 24.34
N LEU A 106 -25.78 -26.28 23.91
CA LEU A 106 -26.54 -25.88 22.72
C LEU A 106 -27.18 -24.50 22.87
N LEU A 107 -27.75 -24.20 24.04
CA LEU A 107 -28.28 -22.87 24.34
C LEU A 107 -27.20 -21.78 24.31
N LEU A 108 -26.00 -22.08 24.82
CA LEU A 108 -24.86 -21.18 24.75
C LEU A 108 -24.43 -20.97 23.29
N ALA A 109 -24.35 -22.04 22.51
CA ALA A 109 -23.92 -22.00 21.11
C ALA A 109 -24.95 -21.34 20.19
N THR A 110 -26.24 -21.40 20.51
CA THR A 110 -27.34 -20.96 19.62
C THR A 110 -27.23 -19.48 19.22
N PRO A 111 -27.07 -18.51 20.15
CA PRO A 111 -26.89 -17.11 19.78
C PRO A 111 -25.70 -16.88 18.85
N TYR A 112 -24.54 -17.48 19.13
CA TYR A 112 -23.33 -17.32 18.32
C TYR A 112 -23.43 -18.06 16.98
N GLY A 113 -24.07 -19.22 16.94
CA GLY A 113 -24.37 -19.93 15.70
C GLY A 113 -25.29 -19.11 14.81
N ILE A 114 -26.39 -18.56 15.38
CA ILE A 114 -27.34 -17.72 14.64
C ILE A 114 -26.70 -16.41 14.20
N THR A 115 -25.88 -15.75 15.01
CA THR A 115 -25.18 -14.55 14.54
C THR A 115 -24.12 -14.90 13.50
N SER A 116 -23.32 -15.94 13.68
CA SER A 116 -22.35 -16.38 12.65
C SER A 116 -23.00 -16.82 11.32
N LEU A 117 -24.30 -17.14 11.34
CA LEU A 117 -25.09 -17.44 10.15
C LEU A 117 -25.62 -16.18 9.45
N ASN A 118 -25.78 -15.06 10.18
CA ASN A 118 -26.46 -13.86 9.70
C ASN A 118 -25.57 -12.60 9.66
N SER A 119 -24.39 -12.62 10.27
CA SER A 119 -23.48 -11.48 10.32
C SER A 119 -22.14 -11.83 9.68
N SER A 120 -21.92 -11.34 8.48
CA SER A 120 -20.59 -11.19 7.88
C SER A 120 -20.12 -9.75 8.11
N SER A 121 -18.88 -9.58 8.57
CA SER A 121 -18.22 -8.28 8.59
C SER A 121 -17.07 -8.28 7.60
N LEU A 122 -17.01 -7.22 6.79
CA LEU A 122 -15.92 -6.99 5.85
C LEU A 122 -14.87 -6.08 6.49
N THR A 123 -13.62 -6.25 6.07
CA THR A 123 -12.50 -5.37 6.42
C THR A 123 -11.60 -5.18 5.21
N ILE A 124 -11.15 -3.96 4.95
CA ILE A 124 -10.10 -3.71 3.96
C ILE A 124 -8.76 -3.98 4.64
N VAL A 125 -7.97 -4.86 4.04
CA VAL A 125 -6.68 -5.31 4.60
C VAL A 125 -5.53 -4.48 4.04
N ASP A 126 -5.58 -4.23 2.73
CA ASP A 126 -4.51 -3.62 1.99
C ASP A 126 -5.03 -3.06 0.66
N ASP A 127 -4.26 -2.15 0.06
CA ASP A 127 -4.44 -1.65 -1.30
C ASP A 127 -3.14 -1.82 -2.08
N GLU A 128 -3.25 -2.44 -3.26
CA GLU A 128 -2.10 -2.69 -4.13
C GLU A 128 -2.36 -2.01 -5.48
N LEU A 129 -1.34 -1.34 -6.00
CA LEU A 129 -1.39 -0.78 -7.34
C LEU A 129 -1.11 -1.90 -8.37
N SER A 130 -1.90 -1.96 -9.44
CA SER A 130 -1.68 -2.92 -10.53
C SER A 130 -0.33 -2.69 -11.23
N ASP A 131 0.20 -3.72 -11.87
CA ASP A 131 1.50 -3.67 -12.56
C ASP A 131 1.60 -2.56 -13.64
N ASP A 132 0.48 -2.27 -14.29
CA ASP A 132 0.34 -1.20 -15.29
C ASP A 132 -0.02 0.15 -14.69
N ALA A 133 -0.06 0.24 -13.36
CA ALA A 133 -0.39 1.41 -12.57
C ALA A 133 -1.77 2.02 -12.87
N SER A 134 -2.68 1.30 -13.54
CA SER A 134 -3.99 1.81 -13.97
C SER A 134 -5.11 1.59 -12.94
N GLN A 135 -4.95 0.61 -12.04
CA GLN A 135 -5.95 0.22 -11.06
C GLN A 135 -5.37 0.11 -9.66
N ILE A 136 -6.15 0.52 -8.67
CA ILE A 136 -5.91 0.15 -7.28
C ILE A 136 -6.80 -1.04 -6.94
N VAL A 137 -6.18 -2.09 -6.42
CA VAL A 137 -6.80 -3.35 -6.05
C VAL A 137 -6.86 -3.46 -4.54
N LEU A 138 -8.06 -3.36 -3.99
CA LEU A 138 -8.30 -3.50 -2.55
C LEU A 138 -8.47 -4.98 -2.21
N LYS A 139 -7.79 -5.41 -1.16
CA LYS A 139 -8.00 -6.73 -0.56
C LYS A 139 -9.05 -6.63 0.54
N VAL A 140 -10.25 -7.16 0.29
CA VAL A 140 -11.36 -7.15 1.24
C VAL A 140 -11.51 -8.53 1.86
N ARG A 141 -11.41 -8.61 3.19
CA ARG A 141 -11.54 -9.87 3.94
C ARG A 141 -12.90 -9.99 4.59
N GLU A 142 -13.48 -11.17 4.51
CA GLU A 142 -14.69 -11.53 5.25
C GLU A 142 -14.35 -12.19 6.58
N SER A 143 -15.08 -11.80 7.61
CA SER A 143 -14.99 -12.37 8.95
C SER A 143 -16.38 -12.66 9.51
N GLY A 144 -16.49 -13.74 10.28
CA GLY A 144 -17.71 -14.05 11.06
C GLY A 144 -18.78 -14.91 10.38
N SER A 145 -18.67 -15.20 9.08
CA SER A 145 -19.63 -16.04 8.35
C SER A 145 -19.26 -17.53 8.39
N LEU A 146 -20.17 -18.38 8.88
CA LEU A 146 -19.96 -19.84 8.95
C LEU A 146 -20.38 -20.59 7.66
N PHE A 147 -21.25 -19.99 6.83
CA PHE A 147 -21.82 -20.63 5.62
C PHE A 147 -22.09 -19.68 4.44
N GLY A 148 -21.70 -18.41 4.50
CA GLY A 148 -21.94 -17.44 3.44
C GLY A 148 -20.64 -16.88 2.88
N SER A 149 -20.56 -16.76 1.56
CA SER A 149 -19.61 -15.89 0.86
C SER A 149 -20.22 -14.50 0.80
N ALA A 150 -19.65 -13.51 1.48
CA ALA A 150 -19.99 -12.09 1.33
C ALA A 150 -19.45 -11.56 -0.02
N GLY A 151 -19.94 -12.14 -1.12
CA GLY A 151 -19.84 -11.55 -2.44
C GLY A 151 -21.16 -10.86 -2.79
N GLY A 152 -21.08 -9.64 -3.28
CA GLY A 152 -22.23 -8.81 -3.59
C GLY A 152 -21.80 -7.54 -4.29
N SER A 153 -22.37 -6.42 -3.88
CA SER A 153 -21.94 -5.09 -4.30
C SER A 153 -21.59 -4.23 -3.09
N ALA A 154 -20.70 -3.26 -3.31
CA ALA A 154 -20.34 -2.24 -2.35
C ALA A 154 -20.56 -0.86 -2.97
N ASP A 155 -21.19 0.02 -2.20
CA ASP A 155 -21.20 1.45 -2.49
C ASP A 155 -19.87 2.03 -2.01
N ILE A 156 -19.08 2.51 -2.95
CA ILE A 156 -17.79 3.13 -2.67
C ILE A 156 -17.90 4.62 -2.93
N THR A 157 -17.33 5.41 -2.02
CA THR A 157 -17.17 6.86 -2.17
C THR A 157 -15.71 7.20 -1.89
N ILE A 158 -15.08 7.94 -2.79
CA ILE A 158 -13.70 8.38 -2.65
C ILE A 158 -13.71 9.89 -2.47
N ASN A 159 -13.07 10.34 -1.40
CA ASN A 159 -12.85 11.75 -1.13
C ASN A 159 -11.36 12.08 -1.26
N TYR A 160 -11.05 13.23 -1.83
CA TYR A 160 -9.70 13.78 -1.93
C TYR A 160 -9.71 15.18 -1.31
N GLY A 161 -8.80 15.45 -0.38
CA GLY A 161 -8.78 16.74 0.34
C GLY A 161 -10.09 17.06 1.08
N GLY A 162 -10.88 16.04 1.44
CA GLY A 162 -12.19 16.16 2.08
C GLY A 162 -13.37 16.39 1.14
N GLU A 163 -13.13 16.58 -0.16
CA GLU A 163 -14.17 16.72 -1.19
C GLU A 163 -14.42 15.38 -1.89
N LYS A 164 -15.68 15.10 -2.23
CA LYS A 164 -16.04 13.86 -2.92
C LYS A 164 -15.68 13.95 -4.40
N VAL A 165 -14.74 13.11 -4.83
CA VAL A 165 -14.26 13.06 -6.21
C VAL A 165 -14.91 11.94 -7.02
N TRP A 166 -15.27 10.84 -6.38
CA TRP A 166 -15.91 9.72 -7.05
C TRP A 166 -16.88 8.97 -6.15
N SER A 167 -17.90 8.36 -6.74
CA SER A 167 -18.80 7.43 -6.06
C SER A 167 -19.44 6.48 -7.07
N GLY A 168 -19.52 5.21 -6.70
CA GLY A 168 -20.12 4.18 -7.53
C GLY A 168 -20.38 2.89 -6.76
N GLU A 169 -21.19 2.04 -7.37
CA GLU A 169 -21.43 0.67 -6.88
C GLU A 169 -20.47 -0.29 -7.60
N VAL A 170 -19.68 -1.05 -6.85
CA VAL A 170 -18.72 -2.03 -7.39
C VAL A 170 -19.12 -3.43 -6.93
N SER A 171 -19.19 -4.36 -7.88
CA SER A 171 -19.45 -5.78 -7.58
C SER A 171 -18.15 -6.51 -7.27
N PHE A 172 -18.17 -7.39 -6.28
CA PHE A 172 -17.01 -8.18 -5.89
C PHE A 172 -17.44 -9.54 -5.31
N SER A 173 -16.54 -10.52 -5.37
CA SER A 173 -16.70 -11.83 -4.78
C SER A 173 -15.60 -12.11 -3.76
N VAL A 174 -15.97 -12.69 -2.62
CA VAL A 174 -15.04 -13.28 -1.65
C VAL A 174 -14.90 -14.75 -1.99
N ASP A 175 -13.95 -15.07 -2.87
CA ASP A 175 -13.75 -16.41 -3.44
C ASP A 175 -12.30 -16.92 -3.35
N ARG A 176 -11.43 -16.20 -2.63
CA ARG A 176 -10.01 -16.54 -2.45
C ARG A 176 -9.71 -16.86 -1.00
N GLU A 177 -8.64 -17.62 -0.75
CA GLU A 177 -8.17 -17.97 0.59
C GLU A 177 -6.65 -17.91 0.66
N ASP A 178 -6.11 -17.37 1.76
CA ASP A 178 -4.66 -17.24 2.02
C ASP A 178 -4.22 -17.91 3.33
N GLY A 179 -5.05 -18.80 3.88
CA GLY A 179 -4.80 -19.48 5.15
C GLY A 179 -5.06 -18.64 6.41
N ILE A 180 -5.37 -17.34 6.26
CA ILE A 180 -5.82 -16.48 7.38
C ILE A 180 -7.35 -16.32 7.34
N GLY A 181 -7.93 -16.26 6.14
CA GLY A 181 -9.37 -16.24 5.92
C GLY A 181 -9.73 -16.05 4.46
N SER A 182 -11.02 -16.12 4.15
CA SER A 182 -11.51 -15.85 2.80
C SER A 182 -11.45 -14.37 2.49
N TYR A 183 -11.04 -14.02 1.27
CA TYR A 183 -10.94 -12.64 0.82
C TYR A 183 -11.40 -12.49 -0.64
N GLY A 184 -11.77 -11.26 -0.99
CA GLY A 184 -12.11 -10.81 -2.32
C GLY A 184 -11.21 -9.66 -2.74
N LEU A 185 -11.23 -9.36 -4.03
CA LEU A 185 -10.54 -8.20 -4.60
C LEU A 185 -11.55 -7.23 -5.19
N VAL A 186 -11.30 -5.94 -4.97
CA VAL A 186 -12.08 -4.84 -5.53
C VAL A 186 -11.13 -3.95 -6.32
N SER A 187 -11.30 -3.88 -7.64
CA SER A 187 -10.48 -3.03 -8.51
C SER A 187 -11.16 -1.69 -8.77
N LEU A 188 -10.40 -0.61 -8.63
CA LEU A 188 -10.82 0.77 -8.91
C LEU A 188 -9.88 1.36 -9.93
N ASN A 189 -10.39 1.91 -11.04
CA ASN A 189 -9.51 2.58 -12.01
C ASN A 189 -9.09 3.93 -11.45
N VAL A 190 -7.78 4.20 -11.44
CA VAL A 190 -7.23 5.45 -10.92
C VAL A 190 -7.78 6.65 -11.67
N ILE A 191 -7.89 6.54 -13.00
CA ILE A 191 -8.37 7.61 -13.88
C ILE A 191 -9.81 8.08 -13.55
N ASP A 192 -10.63 7.23 -12.94
CA ASP A 192 -12.03 7.55 -12.66
C ASP A 192 -12.19 8.49 -11.45
N PHE A 193 -11.21 8.49 -10.53
CA PHE A 193 -11.30 9.26 -9.28
C PHE A 193 -10.12 10.19 -9.03
N TYR A 194 -9.06 10.11 -9.82
CA TYR A 194 -7.89 10.97 -9.66
C TYR A 194 -8.27 12.46 -9.76
N SER A 195 -7.77 13.25 -8.82
CA SER A 195 -8.04 14.69 -8.71
C SER A 195 -6.83 15.50 -8.24
N GLY A 196 -5.64 14.88 -8.19
CA GLY A 196 -4.39 15.49 -7.77
C GLY A 196 -3.46 14.51 -7.03
N ASN A 197 -2.22 14.93 -6.82
CA ASN A 197 -1.23 14.12 -6.11
C ASN A 197 -1.62 13.90 -4.65
N ALA A 198 -1.51 12.66 -4.18
CA ALA A 198 -1.67 12.35 -2.77
C ALA A 198 -0.46 12.80 -1.94
N ASP A 199 -0.72 13.45 -0.82
CA ASP A 199 0.27 13.87 0.18
C ASP A 199 -0.33 13.90 1.60
N ASP A 200 0.48 14.27 2.59
CA ASP A 200 0.08 14.35 4.01
C ASP A 200 -1.14 15.26 4.26
N ASN A 201 -1.41 16.23 3.38
CA ASN A 201 -2.52 17.18 3.48
C ASN A 201 -3.72 16.80 2.60
N ASN A 202 -3.48 16.12 1.48
CA ASN A 202 -4.46 15.78 0.46
C ASN A 202 -4.48 14.27 0.22
N GLN A 203 -5.13 13.54 1.12
CA GLN A 203 -5.22 12.07 1.04
C GLN A 203 -6.48 11.61 0.31
N TYR A 204 -6.40 10.45 -0.33
CA TYR A 204 -7.56 9.75 -0.88
C TYR A 204 -8.18 8.84 0.19
N VAL A 205 -9.32 9.26 0.72
CA VAL A 205 -10.08 8.53 1.74
C VAL A 205 -11.24 7.81 1.08
N LEU A 206 -11.17 6.48 1.09
CA LEU A 206 -12.17 5.58 0.58
C LEU A 206 -13.16 5.19 1.69
N LYS A 207 -14.45 5.41 1.42
CA LYS A 207 -15.56 4.91 2.21
C LYS A 207 -16.21 3.73 1.48
N PHE A 208 -16.26 2.57 2.13
CA PHE A 208 -16.78 1.32 1.58
C PHE A 208 -18.00 0.88 2.39
N VAL A 209 -19.15 0.74 1.73
CA VAL A 209 -20.39 0.31 2.37
C VAL A 209 -20.92 -0.92 1.64
N SER A 210 -21.05 -2.04 2.34
CA SER A 210 -21.63 -3.28 1.78
C SER A 210 -22.37 -4.05 2.86
N GLY A 211 -23.68 -4.24 2.67
CA GLY A 211 -24.57 -4.79 3.69
C GLY A 211 -24.53 -3.96 4.97
N ASP A 212 -24.20 -4.61 6.09
CA ASP A 212 -24.05 -3.96 7.40
C ASP A 212 -22.61 -3.42 7.66
N SER A 213 -21.69 -3.58 6.71
CA SER A 213 -20.31 -3.08 6.82
C SER A 213 -20.23 -1.63 6.35
N ASP A 214 -19.69 -0.74 7.18
CA ASP A 214 -19.33 0.65 6.86
C ASP A 214 -17.87 0.87 7.26
N LEU A 215 -16.98 0.97 6.28
CA LEU A 215 -15.53 1.03 6.45
C LEU A 215 -14.97 2.33 5.88
N SER A 216 -13.90 2.82 6.51
CA SER A 216 -13.08 3.92 6.00
C SER A 216 -11.64 3.46 5.89
N TYR A 217 -11.00 3.76 4.77
CA TYR A 217 -9.64 3.36 4.46
C TYR A 217 -8.92 4.50 3.72
N ILE A 218 -7.63 4.69 3.99
CA ILE A 218 -6.80 5.70 3.31
C ILE A 218 -5.96 4.95 2.29
N LEU A 219 -6.08 5.30 1.01
CA LEU A 219 -5.27 4.68 -0.04
C LEU A 219 -3.80 5.08 0.11
N THR A 220 -2.90 4.23 -0.38
CA THR A 220 -1.47 4.48 -0.30
C THR A 220 -1.07 5.69 -1.16
N ASP A 221 -0.48 6.71 -0.53
CA ASP A 221 -0.20 8.01 -1.16
C ASP A 221 0.77 7.89 -2.36
N SER A 222 1.84 7.09 -2.24
CA SER A 222 2.83 6.92 -3.32
C SER A 222 2.23 6.32 -4.61
N SER A 223 1.15 5.53 -4.50
CA SER A 223 0.44 4.96 -5.64
C SER A 223 -0.37 6.01 -6.43
N LEU A 224 -0.62 7.16 -5.82
CA LEU A 224 -1.49 8.24 -6.29
C LEU A 224 -0.73 9.57 -6.48
N GLN A 225 0.58 9.52 -6.62
CA GLN A 225 1.41 10.61 -7.13
C GLN A 225 1.60 10.39 -8.64
N ARG A 226 1.03 11.28 -9.47
CA ARG A 226 0.96 11.13 -10.94
C ARG A 226 1.19 12.43 -11.70
N THR A 227 0.88 13.56 -11.10
CA THR A 227 1.00 14.88 -11.72
C THR A 227 2.40 15.45 -11.47
N VAL A 228 3.10 15.79 -12.55
CA VAL A 228 4.34 16.56 -12.52
C VAL A 228 4.00 18.01 -12.21
N THR A 229 4.59 18.56 -11.16
CA THR A 229 4.39 19.96 -10.75
C THR A 229 5.61 20.83 -10.94
N GLU A 230 6.78 20.24 -11.24
CA GLU A 230 8.00 20.98 -11.52
C GLU A 230 8.86 20.25 -12.56
N ALA A 231 9.50 21.04 -13.42
CA ALA A 231 10.55 20.58 -14.33
C ALA A 231 11.80 21.46 -14.14
N GLN A 232 12.97 20.87 -14.31
CA GLN A 232 14.26 21.56 -14.29
C GLN A 232 15.19 21.01 -15.38
N GLY A 233 16.12 21.84 -15.86
CA GLY A 233 17.16 21.45 -16.82
C GLY A 233 18.56 21.82 -16.33
N ASP A 234 19.57 21.17 -16.91
CA ASP A 234 20.96 21.58 -16.82
C ASP A 234 21.74 21.15 -18.07
N ALA A 235 22.71 21.97 -18.48
CA ALA A 235 23.58 21.75 -19.62
C ALA A 235 25.06 21.86 -19.18
N LEU A 236 25.84 20.81 -19.43
CA LEU A 236 27.22 20.67 -19.00
C LEU A 236 28.15 20.66 -20.21
N GLY A 237 29.17 21.51 -20.22
CA GLY A 237 30.23 21.45 -21.23
C GLY A 237 31.22 20.32 -20.93
N SER A 238 31.45 19.46 -21.92
CA SER A 238 32.56 18.50 -21.93
C SER A 238 33.85 19.21 -22.33
N ILE A 239 34.91 19.08 -21.53
CA ILE A 239 36.18 19.80 -21.73
C ILE A 239 37.24 18.81 -22.21
N GLY A 240 37.77 19.05 -23.41
CA GLY A 240 38.91 18.37 -23.98
C GLY A 240 40.23 19.01 -23.59
N THR A 241 41.33 18.27 -23.74
CA THR A 241 42.69 18.78 -23.48
C THR A 241 43.68 18.27 -24.51
N ASP A 242 44.80 18.98 -24.69
CA ASP A 242 45.93 18.58 -25.53
C ASP A 242 45.53 18.21 -26.98
N ALA A 243 45.46 16.91 -27.28
CA ALA A 243 45.27 16.39 -28.64
C ALA A 243 43.83 16.50 -29.15
N ASP A 244 42.88 16.75 -28.24
CA ASP A 244 41.47 16.91 -28.57
C ASP A 244 41.14 18.34 -29.02
N CYS A 245 42.09 19.27 -28.83
CA CYS A 245 41.90 20.70 -29.00
C CYS A 245 42.88 21.27 -30.03
N ASP A 246 42.39 21.65 -31.21
CA ASP A 246 43.19 22.33 -32.22
C ASP A 246 43.45 23.78 -31.78
N ASP A 247 44.72 24.14 -31.56
CA ASP A 247 45.22 25.47 -31.15
C ASP A 247 44.75 25.98 -29.76
N HIS A 248 44.05 25.16 -28.96
CA HIS A 248 43.61 25.47 -27.58
C HIS A 248 44.37 24.63 -26.55
N GLU A 249 45.61 25.03 -26.26
CA GLU A 249 46.52 24.28 -25.36
C GLU A 249 46.00 24.15 -23.91
N ASP A 250 45.12 25.05 -23.46
CA ASP A 250 44.62 25.09 -22.08
C ASP A 250 43.22 24.45 -21.91
N GLY A 251 42.55 24.05 -23.00
CA GLY A 251 41.27 23.32 -23.00
C GLY A 251 40.21 23.91 -23.96
N CYS A 252 39.37 23.04 -24.50
CA CYS A 252 38.28 23.39 -25.43
C CYS A 252 36.99 22.63 -25.09
N ILE A 253 35.83 23.18 -25.45
CA ILE A 253 34.53 22.53 -25.32
C ILE A 253 34.32 21.55 -26.47
N LEU A 254 34.30 20.26 -26.15
CA LEU A 254 34.06 19.20 -27.14
C LEU A 254 32.58 19.05 -27.49
N GLY A 255 31.69 19.45 -26.57
CA GLY A 255 30.25 19.39 -26.75
C GLY A 255 29.49 19.51 -25.44
N ILE A 256 28.17 19.36 -25.51
CA ILE A 256 27.26 19.68 -24.41
C ILE A 256 26.47 18.43 -23.99
N GLY A 257 26.56 18.06 -22.72
CA GLY A 257 25.69 17.06 -22.08
C GLY A 257 24.43 17.74 -21.53
N LEU A 258 23.27 17.15 -21.77
CA LEU A 258 21.97 17.70 -21.35
C LEU A 258 21.29 16.77 -20.35
N ARG A 259 20.71 17.32 -19.29
CA ARG A 259 19.97 16.56 -18.28
C ARG A 259 18.75 17.31 -17.81
N THR A 260 17.70 16.56 -17.48
CA THR A 260 16.43 17.12 -17.03
C THR A 260 15.97 16.44 -15.75
N TRP A 261 15.09 17.11 -15.02
CA TRP A 261 14.37 16.56 -13.89
C TRP A 261 12.90 16.93 -14.01
N SER A 262 12.03 15.96 -13.86
CA SER A 262 10.57 16.17 -13.91
C SER A 262 9.93 15.41 -12.76
N GLY A 263 9.10 16.08 -11.97
CA GLY A 263 8.47 15.44 -10.82
C GLY A 263 7.66 16.37 -9.94
N ILE A 264 7.58 16.04 -8.65
CA ILE A 264 6.88 16.89 -7.66
C ILE A 264 7.85 17.96 -7.16
N ASP A 265 7.39 19.21 -7.20
CA ASP A 265 8.05 20.36 -6.59
C ASP A 265 8.58 20.01 -5.19
N SER A 266 9.86 20.32 -4.98
CA SER A 266 10.55 20.05 -3.73
C SER A 266 10.92 21.38 -3.07
N THR A 267 10.79 21.47 -1.75
CA THR A 267 11.00 22.77 -1.08
C THR A 267 12.40 23.34 -1.32
N GLY A 268 12.48 24.56 -1.85
CA GLY A 268 13.73 25.33 -2.00
C GLY A 268 14.29 25.29 -3.42
N THR A 269 15.59 25.06 -3.55
CA THR A 269 16.31 24.93 -4.82
C THR A 269 16.69 23.47 -5.10
N ASN A 270 15.93 22.54 -4.54
CA ASN A 270 16.19 21.12 -4.68
C ASN A 270 15.66 20.64 -6.03
N ARG A 271 16.18 19.51 -6.51
CA ARG A 271 15.66 18.86 -7.72
C ARG A 271 14.27 18.30 -7.43
N PRO A 272 13.34 18.31 -8.40
CA PRO A 272 12.01 17.71 -8.26
C PRO A 272 12.10 16.27 -7.71
N THR A 273 11.13 15.86 -6.90
CA THR A 273 11.07 14.48 -6.41
C THR A 273 10.54 13.56 -7.52
N GLY A 274 11.16 12.40 -7.68
CA GLY A 274 10.77 11.41 -8.69
C GLY A 274 9.33 10.91 -8.51
N ILE A 275 8.65 10.63 -9.62
CA ILE A 275 7.31 10.03 -9.65
C ILE A 275 7.33 8.83 -10.60
N ILE A 276 7.42 7.62 -10.04
CA ILE A 276 7.58 6.40 -10.84
C ILE A 276 6.35 6.05 -11.68
N HIS A 277 5.15 6.45 -11.26
CA HIS A 277 3.90 6.06 -11.94
C HIS A 277 3.28 7.17 -12.79
N ALA A 278 4.05 8.22 -13.10
CA ALA A 278 3.60 9.32 -13.94
C ALA A 278 3.86 9.03 -15.43
N ASP A 279 2.91 9.45 -16.27
CA ASP A 279 3.06 9.46 -17.72
C ASP A 279 3.25 10.91 -18.17
N TYR A 280 4.35 11.23 -18.85
CA TYR A 280 4.66 12.59 -19.29
C TYR A 280 5.62 12.60 -20.48
N ASN A 281 5.62 13.70 -21.23
CA ASN A 281 6.59 13.95 -22.29
C ASN A 281 7.52 15.10 -21.91
N VAL A 282 8.80 14.97 -22.24
CA VAL A 282 9.83 15.99 -22.03
C VAL A 282 10.35 16.45 -23.38
N GLN A 283 10.21 17.74 -23.65
CA GLN A 283 10.87 18.43 -24.75
C GLN A 283 12.03 19.25 -24.18
N ALA A 284 13.22 19.09 -24.75
CA ALA A 284 14.42 19.79 -24.30
C ALA A 284 15.12 20.45 -25.50
N THR A 285 15.29 21.77 -25.43
CA THR A 285 15.84 22.55 -26.54
C THR A 285 16.86 23.56 -26.01
N LEU A 286 18.04 23.58 -26.62
CA LEU A 286 19.09 24.56 -26.37
C LEU A 286 19.04 25.63 -27.47
N TYR A 287 18.89 26.88 -27.08
CA TYR A 287 18.85 28.04 -27.97
C TYR A 287 20.10 28.90 -27.83
N TYR A 288 20.48 29.60 -28.90
CA TYR A 288 21.56 30.59 -28.97
C TYR A 288 20.98 32.02 -28.99
N GLU A 289 21.43 32.88 -28.07
CA GLU A 289 21.04 34.29 -27.85
C GLU A 289 19.56 34.57 -27.53
N ASN A 290 18.59 33.85 -28.10
CA ASN A 290 17.15 34.07 -27.92
C ASN A 290 16.31 32.81 -28.18
N ILE A 291 15.09 32.77 -27.63
CA ILE A 291 14.14 31.66 -27.80
C ILE A 291 13.30 31.88 -29.06
N ASP A 292 13.90 31.65 -30.22
CA ASP A 292 13.25 31.64 -31.53
C ASP A 292 13.67 30.39 -32.32
N SER A 293 12.84 29.96 -33.27
CA SER A 293 13.13 28.75 -34.07
C SER A 293 14.39 28.85 -34.94
N SER A 294 14.84 30.07 -35.26
CA SER A 294 16.09 30.29 -36.01
C SER A 294 17.35 30.23 -35.15
N SER A 295 17.16 30.13 -33.84
CA SER A 295 18.19 30.22 -32.82
C SER A 295 18.37 28.88 -32.11
N ILE A 296 17.72 27.83 -32.59
CA ILE A 296 17.90 26.47 -32.09
C ILE A 296 19.35 26.05 -32.36
N SER A 297 20.01 25.61 -31.31
CA SER A 297 21.36 25.04 -31.34
C SER A 297 21.29 23.51 -31.21
N ILE A 298 20.49 23.02 -30.25
CA ILE A 298 20.19 21.60 -30.07
C ILE A 298 18.69 21.46 -29.90
N ASP A 299 18.06 20.64 -30.73
CA ASP A 299 16.67 20.21 -30.56
C ASP A 299 16.67 18.73 -30.20
N TYR A 300 16.57 18.43 -28.90
CA TYR A 300 16.61 17.04 -28.45
C TYR A 300 15.28 16.35 -28.79
N PRO A 301 15.30 15.09 -29.25
CA PRO A 301 14.08 14.36 -29.54
C PRO A 301 13.19 14.24 -28.28
N GLU A 302 11.88 14.34 -28.49
CA GLU A 302 10.90 14.24 -27.40
C GLU A 302 11.06 12.91 -26.65
N VAL A 303 11.17 13.00 -25.32
CA VAL A 303 11.24 11.83 -24.45
C VAL A 303 9.88 11.52 -23.88
N SER A 304 9.36 10.33 -24.15
CA SER A 304 8.11 9.84 -23.58
C SER A 304 8.38 8.94 -22.39
N VAL A 305 7.87 9.32 -21.22
CA VAL A 305 7.93 8.55 -19.98
C VAL A 305 6.56 7.97 -19.71
N ILE A 306 6.48 6.64 -19.59
CA ILE A 306 5.24 5.91 -19.29
C ILE A 306 5.53 4.96 -18.14
N ASN A 307 4.87 5.16 -17.00
CA ASN A 307 5.04 4.34 -15.80
C ASN A 307 6.52 4.05 -15.44
N GLY A 308 7.35 5.09 -15.48
CA GLY A 308 8.77 5.02 -15.11
C GLY A 308 9.70 4.47 -16.19
N GLU A 309 9.17 4.18 -17.39
CA GLU A 309 9.95 3.79 -18.57
C GLU A 309 10.05 4.98 -19.52
N ALA A 310 11.26 5.54 -19.69
CA ALA A 310 11.54 6.62 -20.64
C ALA A 310 12.04 6.05 -21.96
N THR A 311 11.47 6.52 -23.06
CA THR A 311 11.85 6.11 -24.42
C THR A 311 11.86 7.30 -25.37
N TRP A 312 12.83 7.30 -26.28
CA TRP A 312 12.94 8.32 -27.32
C TRP A 312 13.72 7.79 -28.52
N ASP A 313 13.32 8.25 -29.70
CA ASP A 313 13.93 7.87 -30.97
C ASP A 313 14.92 8.93 -31.44
N SER A 314 16.03 8.50 -32.06
CA SER A 314 17.10 9.39 -32.52
C SER A 314 16.59 10.47 -33.47
N MET A 315 17.19 11.65 -33.41
CA MET A 315 17.05 12.68 -34.43
C MET A 315 17.78 12.28 -35.72
N ASN A 316 17.09 11.53 -36.59
CA ASN A 316 17.61 11.03 -37.86
C ASN A 316 18.94 10.23 -37.76
N GLY A 317 19.20 9.62 -36.60
CA GLY A 317 20.39 8.81 -36.36
C GLY A 317 21.67 9.56 -36.01
N VAL A 318 21.59 10.85 -35.65
CA VAL A 318 22.74 11.66 -35.22
C VAL A 318 23.01 11.45 -33.72
N TYR A 319 22.10 11.89 -32.86
CA TYR A 319 22.14 11.70 -31.41
C TYR A 319 20.73 11.42 -30.84
N GLY A 320 20.69 11.15 -29.54
CA GLY A 320 19.46 11.17 -28.77
C GLY A 320 18.52 10.01 -29.08
N SER A 321 18.97 8.77 -28.96
CA SER A 321 18.06 7.62 -28.82
C SER A 321 18.37 6.88 -27.55
N GLY A 322 17.34 6.42 -26.85
CA GLY A 322 17.56 5.68 -25.63
C GLY A 322 16.30 5.06 -25.04
N ASN A 323 16.56 4.22 -24.04
CA ASN A 323 15.55 3.65 -23.19
C ASN A 323 16.14 3.58 -21.77
N LEU A 324 15.44 4.17 -20.80
CA LEU A 324 15.78 4.13 -19.39
C LEU A 324 14.59 3.64 -18.58
N ALA A 325 14.84 2.72 -17.65
CA ALA A 325 13.83 2.15 -16.77
C ALA A 325 13.96 2.68 -15.34
N ASN A 326 12.86 2.64 -14.58
CA ASN A 326 12.76 3.09 -13.19
C ASN A 326 12.99 4.60 -12.99
N ILE A 327 12.66 5.41 -13.99
CA ILE A 327 12.60 6.86 -13.84
C ILE A 327 11.55 7.19 -12.77
N GLY A 328 11.91 8.02 -11.80
CA GLY A 328 11.03 8.37 -10.69
C GLY A 328 11.15 7.49 -9.45
N ASP A 329 11.82 6.33 -9.52
CA ASP A 329 12.04 5.45 -8.35
C ASP A 329 13.17 5.99 -7.45
N PHE A 330 14.33 6.27 -8.06
CA PHE A 330 15.51 6.82 -7.40
C PHE A 330 15.81 8.25 -7.85
N GLY A 331 14.81 9.12 -7.74
CA GLY A 331 14.88 10.51 -8.18
C GLY A 331 14.25 10.75 -9.54
N SER A 332 14.31 12.00 -9.99
CA SER A 332 13.64 12.48 -11.22
C SER A 332 14.60 12.74 -12.38
N GLU A 333 15.89 12.45 -12.21
CA GLU A 333 16.93 12.76 -13.20
C GLU A 333 16.75 11.90 -14.45
N LEU A 334 16.79 12.55 -15.60
CA LEU A 334 16.82 11.96 -16.92
C LEU A 334 18.03 12.53 -17.65
N MET A 335 19.01 11.67 -17.94
CA MET A 335 20.17 12.02 -18.75
C MET A 335 19.75 11.94 -20.22
N LEU A 336 19.98 13.02 -20.97
CA LEU A 336 19.71 13.10 -22.40
C LEU A 336 20.98 12.73 -23.15
N ASP A 337 21.12 11.45 -23.43
CA ASP A 337 22.31 10.88 -24.06
C ASP A 337 22.62 11.52 -25.42
N GLY A 338 23.88 11.96 -25.57
CA GLY A 338 24.46 12.42 -26.83
C GLY A 338 25.11 11.28 -27.63
N SER A 339 26.18 11.60 -28.36
CA SER A 339 26.85 10.67 -29.29
C SER A 339 28.17 10.13 -28.75
N ILE A 340 28.82 10.85 -27.83
CA ILE A 340 30.16 10.53 -27.31
C ILE A 340 30.11 10.48 -25.79
N GLU A 341 30.69 9.43 -25.19
CA GLU A 341 30.80 9.26 -23.74
C GLU A 341 31.94 10.11 -23.18
N ASP A 342 31.65 10.91 -22.15
CA ASP A 342 32.65 11.62 -21.38
C ASP A 342 32.59 11.22 -19.88
N PRO A 343 33.58 10.45 -19.39
CA PRO A 343 33.67 10.05 -17.99
C PRO A 343 33.81 11.21 -17.00
N VAL A 344 34.25 12.40 -17.43
CA VAL A 344 34.47 13.57 -16.57
C VAL A 344 33.13 14.16 -16.15
N ILE A 345 32.21 14.38 -17.09
CA ILE A 345 30.84 14.82 -16.80
C ILE A 345 29.93 13.64 -16.41
N GLY A 346 30.38 12.39 -16.65
CA GLY A 346 29.69 11.17 -16.25
C GLY A 346 28.48 10.82 -17.11
N MET A 347 28.45 11.31 -18.35
CA MET A 347 27.35 11.12 -19.29
C MET A 347 27.82 11.25 -20.74
N GLN A 348 26.94 10.97 -21.70
CA GLN A 348 27.19 11.25 -23.10
C GLN A 348 26.89 12.72 -23.42
N TYR A 349 27.72 13.34 -24.24
CA TYR A 349 27.53 14.70 -24.74
C TYR A 349 27.24 14.73 -26.23
N ILE A 350 26.59 15.81 -26.67
CA ILE A 350 26.35 16.12 -28.08
C ILE A 350 27.53 16.97 -28.56
N PRO A 351 28.35 16.47 -29.49
CA PRO A 351 29.51 17.19 -30.01
C PRO A 351 29.16 18.55 -30.63
N VAL A 352 30.07 19.52 -30.54
CA VAL A 352 29.87 20.88 -31.11
C VAL A 352 29.66 20.89 -32.63
N ASP A 353 30.15 19.87 -33.35
CA ASP A 353 29.93 19.70 -34.79
C ASP A 353 28.56 19.08 -35.14
N GLU A 354 27.85 18.53 -34.16
CA GLU A 354 26.48 18.03 -34.29
C GLU A 354 25.42 19.09 -33.90
N MET A 355 25.84 20.22 -33.35
CA MET A 355 24.99 21.38 -33.02
C MET A 355 24.65 22.19 -34.28
N GLU A 356 23.43 22.74 -34.37
CA GLU A 356 23.03 23.62 -35.48
C GLU A 356 23.74 24.99 -35.41
N ILE A 357 23.94 25.49 -34.20
CA ILE A 357 24.66 26.73 -33.89
C ILE A 357 25.62 26.43 -32.73
N SER A 358 26.91 26.67 -32.92
CA SER A 358 27.96 26.44 -31.91
C SER A 358 28.89 27.66 -31.74
N ASP A 359 28.36 28.86 -31.96
CA ASP A 359 29.10 30.11 -31.82
C ASP A 359 29.29 30.52 -30.34
N TYR A 360 30.34 31.29 -30.04
CA TYR A 360 30.52 31.89 -28.73
C TYR A 360 29.42 32.91 -28.43
N GLY A 361 28.84 32.84 -27.24
CA GLY A 361 27.76 33.70 -26.81
C GLY A 361 26.90 33.06 -25.74
N CYS A 362 25.70 33.60 -25.54
CA CYS A 362 24.79 33.13 -24.50
C CYS A 362 23.84 32.06 -25.04
N TYR A 363 23.67 30.98 -24.29
CA TYR A 363 22.79 29.86 -24.58
C TYR A 363 21.68 29.75 -23.53
N ILE A 364 20.49 29.35 -23.98
CA ILE A 364 19.30 29.20 -23.15
C ILE A 364 18.82 27.77 -23.28
N PHE A 365 18.88 27.00 -22.19
CA PHE A 365 18.35 25.64 -22.17
C PHE A 365 16.92 25.66 -21.61
N GLU A 366 15.97 25.31 -22.47
CA GLU A 366 14.56 25.17 -22.15
C GLU A 366 14.18 23.70 -22.01
N VAL A 367 13.49 23.39 -20.90
CA VAL A 367 12.88 22.08 -20.67
C VAL A 367 11.40 22.28 -20.47
N VAL A 368 10.59 21.60 -21.27
CA VAL A 368 9.13 21.60 -21.18
C VAL A 368 8.66 20.19 -20.87
N THR A 369 8.04 20.00 -19.71
CA THR A 369 7.35 18.75 -19.37
C THR A 369 5.85 18.92 -19.51
N SER A 370 5.21 18.02 -20.26
CA SER A 370 3.77 18.04 -20.52
C SER A 370 3.13 16.70 -20.15
N GLN A 371 1.85 16.78 -19.76
CA GLN A 371 1.03 15.62 -19.43
C GLN A 371 -0.36 15.79 -20.03
N GLU A 372 -1.02 14.67 -20.29
CA GLU A 372 -2.40 14.63 -20.75
C GLU A 372 -3.39 14.59 -19.56
N ASP A 373 -4.64 14.98 -19.80
CA ASP A 373 -5.71 14.88 -18.80
C ASP A 373 -5.96 13.40 -18.42
N PRO A 374 -6.25 13.08 -17.14
CA PRO A 374 -6.46 13.98 -16.00
C PRO A 374 -5.19 14.28 -15.19
N TRP A 375 -4.01 13.89 -15.67
CA TRP A 375 -2.75 14.04 -14.95
C TRP A 375 -2.17 15.45 -15.09
N SER A 376 -2.59 16.18 -16.13
CA SER A 376 -2.10 17.52 -16.45
C SER A 376 -2.43 18.55 -15.37
N THR A 377 -1.46 19.43 -15.13
CA THR A 377 -1.77 20.79 -14.67
C THR A 377 -2.26 21.62 -15.86
N SER A 378 -3.04 22.67 -15.63
CA SER A 378 -3.60 23.51 -16.72
C SER A 378 -2.57 24.13 -17.68
N ASN A 379 -1.28 24.06 -17.34
CA ASN A 379 -0.16 24.41 -18.22
C ASN A 379 0.94 23.34 -18.12
N ALA A 380 1.78 23.23 -19.15
CA ALA A 380 3.04 22.49 -19.08
C ALA A 380 4.01 23.13 -18.08
N GLN A 381 4.92 22.32 -17.54
CA GLN A 381 5.98 22.78 -16.63
C GLN A 381 7.20 23.17 -17.45
N THR A 382 7.60 24.43 -17.38
CA THR A 382 8.73 24.97 -18.17
C THR A 382 9.85 25.44 -17.25
N SER A 383 11.08 25.06 -17.60
CA SER A 383 12.32 25.53 -16.95
C SER A 383 13.21 26.21 -17.97
N LEU A 384 13.86 27.31 -17.55
CA LEU A 384 14.87 28.01 -18.35
C LEU A 384 16.14 28.13 -17.53
N THR A 385 17.26 27.70 -18.12
CA THR A 385 18.61 27.86 -17.56
C THR A 385 19.51 28.52 -18.61
N TYR A 386 20.49 29.30 -18.16
CA TYR A 386 21.29 30.17 -19.03
C TYR A 386 22.77 29.83 -18.89
N TYR A 387 23.49 29.86 -20.01
CA TYR A 387 24.90 29.52 -20.08
C TYR A 387 25.64 30.52 -20.97
N GLU A 388 26.89 30.83 -20.64
CA GLU A 388 27.77 31.64 -21.47
C GLU A 388 28.90 30.74 -22.01
N TYR A 389 29.04 30.72 -23.34
CA TYR A 389 30.14 30.05 -24.03
C TYR A 389 31.15 31.09 -24.51
N THR A 390 32.38 31.05 -23.97
CA THR A 390 33.40 32.08 -24.23
C THR A 390 34.76 31.49 -24.57
N GLU A 391 35.56 32.26 -25.32
CA GLU A 391 36.98 32.01 -25.57
C GLU A 391 37.81 33.08 -24.86
N SER A 392 38.87 32.65 -24.17
CA SER A 392 39.88 33.57 -23.62
C SER A 392 41.24 33.30 -24.25
N GLU A 393 41.98 34.37 -24.50
CA GLU A 393 43.37 34.31 -24.95
C GLU A 393 44.30 34.58 -23.76
N LYS A 394 45.26 33.67 -23.55
CA LYS A 394 46.36 33.85 -22.60
C LYS A 394 47.68 34.03 -23.35
N GLU A 395 48.43 35.07 -22.98
CA GLU A 395 49.82 35.19 -23.44
C GLU A 395 50.71 34.17 -22.71
N VAL A 396 51.20 33.15 -23.44
CA VAL A 396 52.15 32.19 -22.88
C VAL A 396 53.57 32.69 -23.10
N THR A 397 54.24 33.05 -22.01
CA THR A 397 55.68 33.37 -22.02
C THR A 397 56.50 32.15 -21.67
N SER A 398 56.76 31.28 -22.66
CA SER A 398 57.67 30.14 -22.47
C SER A 398 58.78 30.12 -23.52
N GLY A 399 60.03 30.09 -23.06
CA GLY A 399 61.17 29.61 -23.86
C GLY A 399 61.58 30.42 -25.11
N GLY A 400 61.24 31.70 -25.23
CA GLY A 400 61.80 32.59 -26.27
C GLY A 400 60.96 32.79 -27.53
N GLY A 401 59.70 32.33 -27.54
CA GLY A 401 58.66 32.74 -28.49
C GLY A 401 57.46 33.32 -27.73
N GLN A 402 56.78 34.29 -28.35
CA GLN A 402 55.48 34.78 -27.90
C GLN A 402 54.43 33.86 -28.57
N GLY A 403 53.74 33.04 -27.78
CA GLY A 403 52.62 32.22 -28.23
C GLY A 403 51.34 32.68 -27.54
N GLU A 404 50.22 32.63 -28.25
CA GLU A 404 48.89 32.82 -27.69
C GLU A 404 48.32 31.41 -27.42
N SER A 405 47.97 31.10 -26.17
CA SER A 405 47.12 29.93 -25.87
C SER A 405 45.68 30.40 -25.77
N LYS A 406 44.76 29.59 -26.28
CA LYS A 406 43.33 29.81 -26.16
C LYS A 406 42.72 28.79 -25.21
N GLU A 407 41.69 29.22 -24.48
CA GLU A 407 40.92 28.39 -23.55
C GLU A 407 39.44 28.73 -23.69
N GLU A 408 38.60 27.71 -23.83
CA GLU A 408 37.15 27.89 -23.91
C GLU A 408 36.46 27.55 -22.58
N PHE A 409 35.36 28.25 -22.28
CA PHE A 409 34.58 28.07 -21.05
C PHE A 409 33.10 27.95 -21.33
N TRP A 410 32.45 27.03 -20.61
CA TRP A 410 31.00 26.90 -20.53
C TRP A 410 30.54 27.14 -19.08
N GLU A 411 29.94 28.28 -18.81
CA GLU A 411 29.56 28.69 -17.46
C GLU A 411 28.06 28.96 -17.34
N GLN A 412 27.43 28.44 -16.29
CA GLN A 412 26.04 28.78 -15.98
C GLN A 412 25.95 30.24 -15.49
N VAL A 413 25.05 31.01 -16.08
CA VAL A 413 24.78 32.41 -15.74
C VAL A 413 23.32 32.61 -15.31
N ASN A 414 23.01 33.78 -14.75
CA ASN A 414 21.66 34.07 -14.26
C ASN A 414 20.69 34.49 -15.39
N SER A 415 21.22 34.94 -16.52
CA SER A 415 20.45 35.44 -17.66
C SER A 415 21.32 35.61 -18.89
N CYS A 416 20.74 35.36 -20.06
CA CYS A 416 21.01 36.08 -21.30
C CYS A 416 20.16 37.37 -21.33
#